data_AF-A0A350D8R9-F1
#
_entry.id   AF-A0A350D8R9-F1
#
_cell.length_a   1.000
_cell.length_b   1.000
_cell.length_c   1.000
_cell.angle_alpha   90.00
_cell.angle_beta   90.00
_cell.angle_gamma   90.00
#
_symmetry.space_group_name_H-M   'P 1'
#
loop_
_entity.id
_entity.type
_entity.pdbx_description
1 polymer ?
#
loop_
_entity_poly.entity_id
_entity_poly.type
_entity_poly.pdbx_seq_one_letter_code
_entity_poly.pdbx_strand_id
1 'polypeptide(L)'
;MKSFKVALWGIFFILLSASSIWSYPWPMRNRAGNFDGPLIVSATLGDARGDVGRPRFHRGIDIGGMDTITRDRNVYSLETGTVRYIRDRAGRAIGLYIGNYRYIHLTRMFIEGGSVVRDVSSENPQRIGVVSGDHLHFEIGSANGPFHNPLSYNNGPNNYDDTGMPIVWGSGTYRIDEVNVDCWWFWEEGSEGEGRRRRIQLPEVDERKPIYGKIEIRAYCRDRQNNPLLPGEERRSGIYRTQWGVRNSQNNWIIPLADTIIFPQVQPPNDGDPVLLVYDRHNYRDTSPFYYWVTNPIINHQVEDRYWNTKLRRGQAWNRDPARINAEAEYPDGRYTVWVLAYDIRDNGGNMDTRQGAEDEEVVIDNFRPYVHQVTIAQGEGEDRRTRYNAYWDFANDILTLTPNTQEERNLEPLRSGNATFRIEFSEPVQNPTASLAGRKLFYS
;
A
#
# COMPACT_ATOMS: atom_id res chain seq x y z
N MET A 1 -35.56 17.72 -56.38
CA MET A 1 -35.54 16.24 -56.44
C MET A 1 -34.27 15.76 -57.14
N LYS A 2 -33.22 15.46 -56.38
CA LYS A 2 -32.13 14.54 -56.76
C LYS A 2 -31.67 13.83 -55.49
N SER A 3 -31.60 12.53 -55.58
CA SER A 3 -31.41 11.53 -54.53
C SER A 3 -29.99 11.53 -53.95
N PHE A 4 -29.86 11.62 -52.63
CA PHE A 4 -28.68 11.15 -51.91
C PHE A 4 -29.00 9.77 -51.31
N LYS A 5 -28.68 8.73 -52.08
CA LYS A 5 -28.37 7.39 -51.55
C LYS A 5 -26.84 7.31 -51.49
N VAL A 6 -26.33 6.47 -50.58
CA VAL A 6 -24.92 6.13 -50.32
C VAL A 6 -24.28 6.91 -49.18
N ALA A 7 -24.45 6.40 -47.96
CA ALA A 7 -23.40 6.27 -46.94
C ALA A 7 -23.94 5.47 -45.73
N LEU A 8 -24.47 4.27 -45.95
CA LEU A 8 -24.92 3.36 -44.87
C LEU A 8 -24.05 2.08 -44.80
N TRP A 9 -22.77 2.20 -45.15
CA TRP A 9 -21.80 1.09 -45.17
C TRP A 9 -20.47 1.44 -44.46
N GLY A 10 -20.44 2.53 -43.68
CA GLY A 10 -19.24 3.06 -43.03
C GLY A 10 -19.25 3.04 -41.50
N ILE A 11 -20.16 2.31 -40.85
CA ILE A 11 -20.24 2.16 -39.37
C ILE A 11 -20.12 0.69 -38.93
N PHE A 12 -20.00 -0.26 -39.87
CA PHE A 12 -19.84 -1.68 -39.53
C PHE A 12 -18.37 -2.14 -39.42
N PHE A 13 -17.39 -1.26 -39.67
CA PHE A 13 -15.96 -1.61 -39.69
C PHE A 13 -15.10 -0.91 -38.63
N ILE A 14 -15.71 -0.12 -37.73
CA ILE A 14 -15.01 0.60 -36.63
C ILE A 14 -15.30 -0.02 -35.24
N LEU A 15 -15.88 -1.23 -35.20
CA LEU A 15 -16.15 -2.00 -33.97
C LEU A 15 -15.52 -3.41 -33.98
N LEU A 16 -14.41 -3.58 -34.72
CA LEU A 16 -13.64 -4.82 -34.78
C LEU A 16 -12.15 -4.62 -34.44
N SER A 17 -11.81 -3.58 -33.69
CA SER A 17 -10.74 -3.70 -32.69
C SER A 17 -11.37 -4.21 -31.39
N ALA A 18 -12.02 -5.38 -31.48
CA ALA A 18 -12.27 -6.18 -30.31
C ALA A 18 -10.88 -6.57 -29.79
N SER A 19 -10.36 -5.79 -28.84
CA SER A 19 -9.34 -6.27 -27.92
C SER A 19 -9.84 -7.63 -27.45
N SER A 20 -9.17 -8.67 -27.90
CA SER A 20 -9.51 -10.06 -27.72
C SER A 20 -9.97 -10.32 -26.28
N ILE A 21 -11.28 -10.50 -26.07
CA ILE A 21 -11.93 -10.86 -24.79
C ILE A 21 -11.70 -12.36 -24.49
N TRP A 22 -10.61 -12.92 -25.01
CA TRP A 22 -10.36 -14.35 -24.97
C TRP A 22 -9.45 -14.64 -23.80
N SER A 23 -10.00 -15.24 -22.74
CA SER A 23 -9.21 -16.00 -21.79
C SER A 23 -8.40 -17.06 -22.53
N TYR A 24 -7.31 -17.52 -21.92
CA TYR A 24 -6.42 -18.49 -22.55
C TYR A 24 -6.43 -19.85 -21.82
N PRO A 25 -6.22 -20.97 -22.52
CA PRO A 25 -6.15 -22.29 -21.89
C PRO A 25 -4.99 -22.41 -20.89
N TRP A 26 -5.15 -23.24 -19.87
CA TRP A 26 -4.05 -23.53 -18.93
C TRP A 26 -2.90 -24.29 -19.63
N PRO A 27 -1.63 -24.11 -19.20
CA PRO A 27 -0.49 -24.83 -19.77
C PRO A 27 -0.39 -26.29 -19.28
N MET A 28 -1.32 -26.73 -18.43
CA MET A 28 -1.40 -28.06 -17.85
C MET A 28 -2.85 -28.55 -17.87
N ARG A 29 -3.04 -29.88 -17.87
CA ARG A 29 -4.39 -30.46 -17.85
C ARG A 29 -4.92 -30.60 -16.42
N ASN A 30 -6.16 -30.18 -16.20
CA ASN A 30 -6.89 -30.49 -14.97
C ASN A 30 -7.18 -32.00 -14.87
N ARG A 31 -7.80 -32.44 -13.76
CA ARG A 31 -8.16 -33.84 -13.50
C ARG A 31 -9.04 -34.47 -14.59
N ALA A 32 -9.91 -33.68 -15.23
CA ALA A 32 -10.73 -34.15 -16.37
C ALA A 32 -9.90 -34.37 -17.64
N GLY A 33 -8.65 -33.89 -17.67
CA GLY A 33 -7.74 -34.04 -18.79
C GLY A 33 -7.93 -32.99 -19.89
N ASN A 34 -8.53 -31.85 -19.59
CA ASN A 34 -8.64 -30.72 -20.52
C ASN A 34 -7.85 -29.50 -19.98
N PHE A 35 -7.73 -28.44 -20.79
CA PHE A 35 -7.02 -27.21 -20.44
C PHE A 35 -7.94 -26.11 -19.90
N ASP A 36 -9.16 -26.47 -19.53
CA ASP A 36 -10.24 -25.55 -19.17
C ASP A 36 -10.40 -25.41 -17.65
N GLY A 37 -9.27 -25.39 -16.93
CA GLY A 37 -9.19 -25.02 -15.52
C GLY A 37 -10.20 -25.68 -14.56
N PRO A 38 -10.32 -25.10 -13.36
CA PRO A 38 -9.26 -24.34 -12.70
C PRO A 38 -8.05 -25.25 -12.40
N LEU A 39 -6.90 -24.64 -12.16
CA LEU A 39 -5.75 -25.29 -11.52
C LEU A 39 -5.39 -24.51 -10.26
N ILE A 40 -4.70 -25.18 -9.33
CA ILE A 40 -4.22 -24.53 -8.12
C ILE A 40 -3.11 -23.54 -8.47
N VAL A 41 -3.22 -22.34 -7.92
CA VAL A 41 -2.17 -21.33 -7.89
C VAL A 41 -1.66 -21.24 -6.46
N SER A 42 -0.35 -21.41 -6.26
CA SER A 42 0.28 -21.35 -4.93
C SER A 42 1.07 -20.06 -4.69
N ALA A 43 1.25 -19.27 -5.74
CA ALA A 43 1.88 -17.95 -5.68
C ALA A 43 1.54 -17.11 -6.89
N THR A 44 1.60 -15.80 -6.73
CA THR A 44 1.16 -14.82 -7.74
C THR A 44 2.26 -13.84 -8.12
N LEU A 45 2.04 -13.09 -9.20
CA LEU A 45 2.97 -12.05 -9.64
C LEU A 45 3.06 -10.99 -8.54
N GLY A 46 4.29 -10.58 -8.21
CA GLY A 46 4.52 -9.59 -7.17
C GLY A 46 4.91 -10.18 -5.83
N ASP A 47 4.62 -11.45 -5.53
CA ASP A 47 5.04 -12.07 -4.27
C ASP A 47 6.53 -11.86 -3.98
N ALA A 48 6.87 -11.58 -2.72
CA ALA A 48 8.27 -11.48 -2.31
C ALA A 48 8.99 -12.82 -2.53
N ARG A 49 10.22 -12.76 -3.03
CA ARG A 49 11.09 -13.92 -3.27
C ARG A 49 12.54 -13.59 -2.93
N GLY A 50 13.32 -14.64 -2.66
CA GLY A 50 14.73 -14.50 -2.27
C GLY A 50 14.87 -14.14 -0.79
N ASP A 51 15.89 -13.37 -0.47
CA ASP A 51 16.20 -12.90 0.88
C ASP A 51 16.48 -11.39 0.86
N VAL A 52 16.65 -10.77 2.03
CA VAL A 52 16.90 -9.32 2.15
C VAL A 52 18.14 -8.85 1.38
N GLY A 53 19.15 -9.72 1.18
CA GLY A 53 20.35 -9.39 0.40
C GLY A 53 20.18 -9.57 -1.10
N ARG A 54 19.14 -10.28 -1.54
CA ARG A 54 18.77 -10.51 -2.94
C ARG A 54 17.25 -10.52 -3.15
N PRO A 55 16.55 -9.43 -2.78
CA PRO A 55 15.11 -9.40 -2.84
C PRO A 55 14.69 -9.26 -4.30
N ARG A 56 13.61 -9.94 -4.68
CA ARG A 56 13.04 -9.88 -6.02
C ARG A 56 11.55 -10.12 -5.94
N PHE A 57 10.82 -9.63 -6.93
CA PHE A 57 9.44 -10.03 -7.14
C PHE A 57 9.36 -11.43 -7.78
N HIS A 58 8.28 -12.14 -7.47
CA HIS A 58 7.83 -13.27 -8.25
C HIS A 58 7.33 -12.81 -9.62
N ARG A 59 7.76 -13.48 -10.70
CA ARG A 59 7.62 -13.01 -12.10
C ARG A 59 6.52 -13.74 -12.88
N GLY A 60 5.61 -14.41 -12.17
CA GLY A 60 4.55 -15.18 -12.80
C GLY A 60 3.61 -15.79 -11.76
N ILE A 61 3.10 -16.98 -12.05
CA ILE A 61 2.35 -17.80 -11.10
C ILE A 61 3.01 -19.15 -10.91
N ASP A 62 2.80 -19.73 -9.73
CA ASP A 62 3.17 -21.13 -9.46
C ASP A 62 1.90 -21.98 -9.56
N ILE A 63 1.86 -22.86 -10.57
CA ILE A 63 0.71 -23.75 -10.86
C ILE A 63 1.01 -25.14 -10.28
N GLY A 64 0.10 -25.69 -9.49
CA GLY A 64 0.28 -26.99 -8.83
C GLY A 64 0.72 -28.11 -9.79
N GLY A 65 1.79 -28.81 -9.43
CA GLY A 65 2.49 -29.84 -10.20
C GLY A 65 2.31 -31.26 -9.66
N MET A 66 1.93 -31.43 -8.40
CA MET A 66 1.51 -32.70 -7.80
C MET A 66 0.34 -32.45 -6.86
N ASP A 67 -0.86 -32.35 -7.44
CA ASP A 67 -2.08 -32.37 -6.66
C ASP A 67 -3.11 -33.29 -7.31
N THR A 68 -4.05 -33.79 -6.51
CA THR A 68 -5.30 -34.48 -6.87
C THR A 68 -6.11 -33.77 -7.97
N ILE A 69 -5.78 -32.51 -8.26
CA ILE A 69 -6.47 -31.61 -9.18
C ILE A 69 -5.83 -31.59 -10.58
N THR A 70 -4.56 -31.99 -10.71
CA THR A 70 -3.91 -32.17 -12.02
C THR A 70 -4.04 -33.61 -12.47
N ARG A 71 -4.34 -33.86 -13.76
CA ARG A 71 -4.40 -35.24 -14.29
C ARG A 71 -3.02 -35.85 -14.39
N ASP A 72 -2.06 -35.04 -14.81
CA ASP A 72 -0.67 -35.41 -14.96
C ASP A 72 0.22 -34.18 -14.73
N ARG A 73 1.53 -34.41 -14.73
CA ARG A 73 2.53 -33.36 -14.57
C ARG A 73 3.00 -32.79 -15.92
N ASN A 74 2.27 -33.08 -17.00
CA ASN A 74 2.69 -32.72 -18.33
C ASN A 74 2.37 -31.24 -18.59
N VAL A 75 3.33 -30.55 -19.18
CA VAL A 75 3.23 -29.15 -19.58
C VAL A 75 3.11 -29.08 -21.10
N TYR A 76 2.29 -28.15 -21.58
CA TYR A 76 1.97 -27.94 -22.99
C TYR A 76 2.16 -26.46 -23.35
N SER A 77 2.51 -26.20 -24.62
CA SER A 77 2.78 -24.83 -25.06
C SER A 77 1.48 -24.07 -25.30
N LEU A 78 1.42 -22.82 -24.85
CA LEU A 78 0.28 -21.93 -25.15
C LEU A 78 0.41 -21.22 -26.48
N GLU A 79 1.60 -21.27 -27.09
CA GLU A 79 1.88 -20.62 -28.35
C GLU A 79 2.68 -21.53 -29.28
N THR A 80 2.42 -21.40 -30.58
CA THR A 80 3.24 -22.02 -31.60
C THR A 80 4.52 -21.21 -31.77
N GLY A 81 5.69 -21.82 -31.57
CA GLY A 81 6.94 -21.07 -31.62
C GLY A 81 8.20 -21.92 -31.47
N THR A 82 9.35 -21.25 -31.60
CA THR A 82 10.66 -21.89 -31.45
C THR A 82 11.03 -22.03 -29.98
N VAL A 83 11.37 -23.25 -29.56
CA VAL A 83 11.81 -23.55 -28.20
C VAL A 83 13.21 -23.00 -27.95
N ARG A 84 13.36 -22.26 -26.84
CA ARG A 84 14.67 -21.86 -26.28
C ARG A 84 14.78 -22.37 -24.86
N TYR A 85 15.90 -23.01 -24.51
CA TYR A 85 16.10 -23.50 -23.15
C TYR A 85 16.40 -22.37 -22.17
N ILE A 86 15.83 -22.50 -20.98
CA ILE A 86 16.22 -21.73 -19.80
C ILE A 86 17.18 -22.62 -19.01
N ARG A 87 18.39 -22.11 -18.75
CA ARG A 87 19.45 -22.85 -18.06
C ARG A 87 19.76 -22.20 -16.71
N ASP A 88 20.03 -23.02 -15.71
CA ASP A 88 20.55 -22.56 -14.43
C ASP A 88 22.04 -22.17 -14.52
N ARG A 89 22.62 -21.74 -13.39
CA ARG A 89 24.05 -21.37 -13.31
C ARG A 89 25.00 -22.52 -13.62
N ALA A 90 24.57 -23.76 -13.47
CA ALA A 90 25.33 -24.96 -13.82
C ALA A 90 25.13 -25.38 -15.29
N GLY A 91 24.40 -24.59 -16.08
CA GLY A 91 24.09 -24.89 -17.48
C GLY A 91 23.01 -25.96 -17.67
N ARG A 92 22.41 -26.46 -16.59
CA ARG A 92 21.32 -27.46 -16.65
C ARG A 92 20.05 -26.78 -17.12
N ALA A 93 19.37 -27.38 -18.08
CA ALA A 93 18.09 -26.86 -18.54
C ALA A 93 17.03 -27.09 -17.46
N ILE A 94 16.44 -26.01 -16.97
CA ILE A 94 15.44 -25.99 -15.89
C ILE A 94 14.05 -25.60 -16.39
N GLY A 95 13.95 -25.26 -17.67
CA GLY A 95 12.74 -24.73 -18.29
C GLY A 95 12.96 -24.38 -19.74
N LEU A 96 11.94 -23.76 -20.33
CA LEU A 96 11.89 -23.41 -21.73
C LEU A 96 11.05 -22.15 -21.97
N TYR A 97 11.40 -21.47 -23.06
CA TYR A 97 10.76 -20.27 -23.57
C TYR A 97 10.20 -20.56 -24.96
N ILE A 98 8.94 -20.21 -25.19
CA ILE A 98 8.26 -20.31 -26.47
C ILE A 98 7.41 -19.06 -26.63
N GLY A 99 7.63 -18.27 -27.70
CA GLY A 99 6.84 -17.07 -27.95
C GLY A 99 7.07 -16.01 -26.88
N ASN A 100 6.08 -15.66 -26.06
CA ASN A 100 6.23 -14.81 -24.86
C ASN A 100 6.08 -15.58 -23.54
N TYR A 101 6.03 -16.90 -23.59
CA TYR A 101 5.72 -17.75 -22.44
C TYR A 101 6.96 -18.48 -21.93
N ARG A 102 7.06 -18.57 -20.60
CA ARG A 102 8.11 -19.29 -19.91
C ARG A 102 7.53 -20.37 -19.02
N TYR A 103 8.17 -21.54 -19.10
CA TYR A 103 7.78 -22.74 -18.37
C TYR A 103 9.01 -23.20 -17.60
N ILE A 104 9.02 -22.97 -16.30
CA ILE A 104 10.17 -23.18 -15.41
C ILE A 104 9.85 -24.29 -14.40
N HIS A 105 10.89 -24.89 -13.82
CA HIS A 105 10.82 -26.10 -12.99
C HIS A 105 10.33 -27.30 -13.79
N LEU A 106 11.00 -27.62 -14.89
CA LEU A 106 10.76 -28.85 -15.65
C LEU A 106 11.86 -29.90 -15.37
N THR A 107 11.50 -31.14 -15.02
CA THR A 107 12.49 -32.23 -14.81
C THR A 107 12.87 -32.91 -16.11
N ARG A 108 11.92 -32.98 -17.04
CA ARG A 108 12.12 -33.61 -18.35
C ARG A 108 11.49 -32.74 -19.41
N MET A 109 12.27 -32.43 -20.45
CA MET A 109 11.79 -31.74 -21.63
C MET A 109 11.71 -32.74 -22.77
N PHE A 110 10.62 -32.71 -23.52
CA PHE A 110 10.39 -33.64 -24.63
C PHE A 110 10.72 -33.04 -25.99
N ILE A 111 11.15 -31.77 -25.99
CA ILE A 111 11.41 -31.00 -27.20
C ILE A 111 12.84 -30.50 -27.17
N GLU A 112 13.51 -30.63 -28.31
CA GLU A 112 14.86 -30.12 -28.54
C GLU A 112 14.84 -28.60 -28.75
N GLY A 113 15.84 -27.90 -28.22
CA GLY A 113 16.02 -26.47 -28.46
C GLY A 113 16.12 -26.17 -29.96
N GLY A 114 15.44 -25.11 -30.41
CA GLY A 114 15.32 -24.77 -31.83
C GLY A 114 14.14 -25.42 -32.56
N SER A 115 13.46 -26.39 -31.94
CA SER A 115 12.27 -27.00 -32.54
C SER A 115 11.07 -26.05 -32.51
N VAL A 116 10.21 -26.13 -33.53
CA VAL A 116 8.90 -25.47 -33.54
C VAL A 116 7.88 -26.39 -32.86
N VAL A 117 7.19 -25.88 -31.85
CA VAL A 117 6.09 -26.60 -31.18
C VAL A 117 4.74 -26.05 -31.58
N ARG A 118 3.71 -26.89 -31.50
CA ARG A 118 2.30 -26.47 -31.67
C ARG A 118 1.67 -26.15 -30.33
N ASP A 119 0.81 -25.14 -30.30
CA ASP A 119 0.08 -24.73 -29.10
C ASP A 119 -1.03 -25.71 -28.68
N VAL A 120 -1.59 -25.45 -27.50
CA VAL A 120 -2.69 -26.19 -26.88
C VAL A 120 -4.02 -26.11 -27.65
N SER A 121 -4.20 -25.13 -28.53
CA SER A 121 -5.41 -25.00 -29.35
C SER A 121 -5.37 -25.88 -30.59
N SER A 122 -4.20 -26.43 -30.93
CA SER A 122 -4.06 -27.37 -32.03
C SER A 122 -4.75 -28.71 -31.74
N GLU A 123 -5.20 -29.41 -32.79
CA GLU A 123 -5.82 -30.75 -32.68
C GLU A 123 -4.93 -31.78 -31.95
N ASN A 124 -3.61 -31.55 -31.93
CA ASN A 124 -2.62 -32.40 -31.29
C ASN A 124 -1.65 -31.53 -30.48
N PRO A 125 -2.06 -31.06 -29.29
CA PRO A 125 -1.29 -30.14 -28.48
C PRO A 125 0.01 -30.82 -28.04
N GLN A 126 1.14 -30.17 -28.29
CA GLN A 126 2.44 -30.81 -28.09
C GLN A 126 2.88 -30.68 -26.64
N ARG A 127 3.13 -31.82 -26.01
CA ARG A 127 3.73 -31.88 -24.67
C ARG A 127 5.18 -31.40 -24.74
N ILE A 128 5.52 -30.38 -23.97
CA ILE A 128 6.85 -29.76 -23.96
C ILE A 128 7.73 -30.23 -22.80
N GLY A 129 7.12 -30.62 -21.68
CA GLY A 129 7.87 -31.13 -20.54
C GLY A 129 7.03 -31.75 -19.44
N VAL A 130 7.70 -32.06 -18.33
CA VAL A 130 7.12 -32.54 -17.07
C VAL A 130 7.59 -31.65 -15.93
N VAL A 131 6.66 -31.22 -15.08
CA VAL A 131 6.95 -30.43 -13.88
C VAL A 131 7.91 -31.15 -12.92
N SER A 132 8.83 -30.37 -12.34
CA SER A 132 9.81 -30.76 -11.35
C SER A 132 9.39 -30.36 -9.95
N GLY A 133 9.13 -31.34 -9.10
CA GLY A 133 8.67 -31.10 -7.74
C GLY A 133 7.17 -30.84 -7.71
N ASP A 134 6.80 -29.78 -7.00
CA ASP A 134 5.44 -29.48 -6.56
C ASP A 134 4.70 -28.46 -7.44
N HIS A 135 5.37 -27.68 -8.30
CA HIS A 135 4.72 -26.68 -9.15
C HIS A 135 5.46 -26.37 -10.47
N LEU A 136 4.70 -25.90 -11.45
CA LEU A 136 5.18 -25.22 -12.66
C LEU A 136 5.27 -23.72 -12.35
N HIS A 137 6.46 -23.13 -12.48
CA HIS A 137 6.57 -21.67 -12.49
C HIS A 137 6.32 -21.16 -13.91
N PHE A 138 5.23 -20.39 -14.07
CA PHE A 138 4.74 -19.93 -15.37
C PHE A 138 4.79 -18.40 -15.46
N GLU A 139 5.60 -17.88 -16.39
CA GLU A 139 5.76 -16.44 -16.61
C GLU A 139 5.25 -16.04 -18.00
N ILE A 140 4.74 -14.81 -18.12
CA ILE A 140 4.40 -14.17 -19.40
C ILE A 140 5.23 -12.90 -19.52
N GLY A 141 5.99 -12.77 -20.61
CA GLY A 141 6.79 -11.58 -20.88
C GLY A 141 8.10 -11.88 -21.62
N SER A 142 8.79 -10.80 -22.00
CA SER A 142 10.10 -10.93 -22.63
C SER A 142 11.13 -11.49 -21.65
N ALA A 143 12.29 -11.91 -22.16
CA ALA A 143 13.32 -12.49 -21.30
C ALA A 143 13.83 -11.54 -20.19
N ASN A 144 13.70 -10.24 -20.42
CA ASN A 144 14.13 -9.16 -19.55
C ASN A 144 12.96 -8.33 -18.99
N GLY A 145 11.72 -8.83 -19.12
CA GLY A 145 10.51 -8.11 -18.75
C GLY A 145 10.00 -7.12 -19.81
N PRO A 146 8.89 -6.42 -19.55
CA PRO A 146 8.02 -6.57 -18.37
C PRO A 146 7.44 -7.98 -18.27
N PHE A 147 7.20 -8.44 -17.05
CA PHE A 147 6.47 -9.66 -16.76
C PHE A 147 5.04 -9.30 -16.40
N HIS A 148 4.07 -9.89 -17.10
CA HIS A 148 2.66 -9.63 -16.87
C HIS A 148 2.08 -10.64 -15.90
N ASN A 149 1.09 -10.23 -15.10
CA ASN A 149 0.37 -11.13 -14.22
C ASN A 149 -0.41 -12.15 -15.05
N PRO A 150 -0.06 -13.44 -15.04
CA PRO A 150 -0.74 -14.43 -15.86
C PRO A 150 -2.25 -14.50 -15.56
N LEU A 151 -2.67 -14.23 -14.33
CA LEU A 151 -4.08 -14.33 -13.93
C LEU A 151 -4.97 -13.22 -14.51
N SER A 152 -4.40 -12.14 -15.03
CA SER A 152 -5.15 -11.04 -15.68
C SER A 152 -4.72 -10.75 -17.12
N TYR A 153 -3.55 -11.22 -17.54
CA TYR A 153 -3.08 -11.05 -18.93
C TYR A 153 -4.04 -11.71 -19.91
N ASN A 154 -4.55 -10.96 -20.90
CA ASN A 154 -5.58 -11.43 -21.83
C ASN A 154 -6.78 -12.09 -21.13
N ASN A 155 -7.32 -11.46 -20.08
CA ASN A 155 -8.41 -11.98 -19.24
C ASN A 155 -8.09 -13.25 -18.41
N GLY A 156 -6.81 -13.65 -18.38
CA GLY A 156 -6.33 -14.75 -17.56
C GLY A 156 -6.66 -16.14 -18.11
N PRO A 157 -6.28 -17.19 -17.37
CA PRO A 157 -6.52 -18.55 -17.80
C PRO A 157 -7.99 -18.95 -17.64
N ASN A 158 -8.48 -19.80 -18.55
CA ASN A 158 -9.89 -20.23 -18.59
C ASN A 158 -10.36 -20.78 -17.24
N ASN A 159 -11.56 -20.37 -16.81
CA ASN A 159 -12.17 -20.82 -15.56
C ASN A 159 -11.28 -20.64 -14.32
N TYR A 160 -10.27 -19.76 -14.37
CA TYR A 160 -9.64 -19.28 -13.15
C TYR A 160 -10.67 -18.43 -12.40
N ASP A 161 -10.81 -18.67 -11.11
CA ASP A 161 -11.66 -17.87 -10.24
C ASP A 161 -11.02 -17.74 -8.87
N ASP A 162 -11.32 -16.63 -8.23
CA ASP A 162 -10.95 -16.36 -6.85
C ASP A 162 -12.12 -15.67 -6.18
N THR A 163 -12.59 -16.26 -5.09
CA THR A 163 -13.68 -15.75 -4.25
C THR A 163 -13.21 -15.53 -2.83
N GLY A 164 -11.92 -15.77 -2.57
CA GLY A 164 -11.32 -15.65 -1.25
C GLY A 164 -11.12 -14.19 -0.90
N MET A 165 -11.92 -13.67 0.04
CA MET A 165 -11.70 -12.30 0.51
C MET A 165 -10.30 -12.18 1.14
N PRO A 166 -9.47 -11.23 0.68
CA PRO A 166 -8.19 -10.92 1.32
C PRO A 166 -8.36 -10.57 2.80
N ILE A 167 -7.25 -10.64 3.52
CA ILE A 167 -7.17 -10.25 4.93
C ILE A 167 -6.11 -9.17 5.07
N VAL A 168 -6.47 -8.12 5.78
CA VAL A 168 -5.57 -7.09 6.30
C VAL A 168 -5.59 -7.21 7.82
N TRP A 169 -4.43 -7.25 8.46
CA TRP A 169 -4.34 -7.25 9.91
C TRP A 169 -4.01 -5.85 10.44
N GLY A 170 -4.79 -5.41 11.43
CA GLY A 170 -4.74 -4.09 12.11
C GLY A 170 -3.54 -3.92 13.01
N SER A 171 -3.49 -2.87 13.85
CA SER A 171 -2.44 -2.79 14.86
C SER A 171 -2.71 -3.73 16.04
N GLY A 172 -1.77 -4.60 16.37
CA GLY A 172 -1.86 -5.53 17.48
C GLY A 172 -1.05 -6.81 17.24
N THR A 173 -1.12 -7.73 18.20
CA THR A 173 -0.53 -9.07 18.06
C THR A 173 -1.62 -10.05 17.68
N TYR A 174 -1.50 -10.65 16.50
CA TYR A 174 -2.44 -11.65 15.99
C TYR A 174 -1.80 -13.04 15.97
N ARG A 175 -2.55 -14.07 16.34
CA ARG A 175 -2.07 -15.45 16.19
C ARG A 175 -2.42 -15.96 14.80
N ILE A 176 -1.40 -16.20 13.97
CA ILE A 176 -1.53 -16.63 12.57
C ILE A 176 -0.64 -17.86 12.41
N ASP A 177 -1.25 -18.99 12.03
CA ASP A 177 -0.55 -20.27 11.88
C ASP A 177 0.25 -20.67 13.12
N GLU A 178 -0.39 -20.53 14.27
CA GLU A 178 0.17 -20.80 15.59
C GLU A 178 1.27 -19.83 16.05
N VAL A 179 1.69 -18.87 15.22
CA VAL A 179 2.71 -17.85 15.53
C VAL A 179 2.06 -16.52 15.90
N ASN A 180 2.57 -15.85 16.93
CA ASN A 180 2.17 -14.48 17.24
C ASN A 180 2.85 -13.50 16.28
N VAL A 181 2.05 -12.68 15.61
CA VAL A 181 2.48 -11.75 14.58
C VAL A 181 2.17 -10.33 15.04
N ASP A 182 3.23 -9.55 15.21
CA ASP A 182 3.16 -8.12 15.51
C ASP A 182 2.81 -7.34 14.24
N CYS A 183 1.58 -6.83 14.21
CA CYS A 183 1.10 -5.93 13.18
C CYS A 183 1.15 -4.53 13.79
N TRP A 184 2.15 -3.73 13.41
CA TRP A 184 2.25 -2.33 13.83
C TRP A 184 2.21 -1.49 12.57
N TRP A 185 1.25 -0.57 12.50
CA TRP A 185 1.01 0.18 11.28
C TRP A 185 1.96 1.35 11.12
N PHE A 186 2.32 2.07 12.19
CA PHE A 186 2.99 3.37 12.07
C PHE A 186 4.47 3.33 12.41
N TRP A 187 5.26 3.88 11.50
CA TRP A 187 6.72 3.90 11.56
C TRP A 187 7.24 5.29 11.19
N GLU A 188 8.37 5.70 11.75
CA GLU A 188 9.06 6.92 11.28
C GLU A 188 9.60 6.69 9.87
N GLU A 189 9.55 7.71 9.00
CA GLU A 189 10.25 7.74 7.69
C GLU A 189 11.67 7.16 7.79
N GLY A 190 12.04 6.30 6.84
CA GLY A 190 13.35 5.63 6.81
C GLY A 190 13.36 4.29 7.54
N SER A 191 12.21 3.80 8.03
CA SER A 191 12.09 2.50 8.72
C SER A 191 12.13 1.32 7.76
N GLU A 192 11.93 1.55 6.47
CA GLU A 192 12.19 0.63 5.37
C GLU A 192 13.68 0.39 5.12
N GLY A 193 14.56 1.29 5.59
CA GLY A 193 16.01 1.26 5.36
C GLY A 193 16.83 0.32 6.26
N GLU A 194 18.16 0.28 6.04
CA GLU A 194 19.03 -0.72 6.68
C GLU A 194 19.17 -0.65 8.20
N GLY A 195 18.87 0.53 8.76
CA GLY A 195 19.17 0.91 10.12
C GLY A 195 18.16 0.47 11.18
N ARG A 196 18.02 1.29 12.24
CA ARG A 196 17.12 0.99 13.36
C ARG A 196 15.67 1.19 12.95
N ARG A 197 14.87 0.14 13.15
CA ARG A 197 13.41 0.18 13.26
C ARG A 197 12.99 1.22 14.29
N ARG A 198 12.33 2.29 13.87
CA ARG A 198 11.70 3.24 14.79
C ARG A 198 10.19 3.10 14.67
N ARG A 199 9.70 2.08 15.38
CA ARG A 199 8.28 1.92 15.63
C ARG A 199 7.80 3.16 16.36
N ILE A 200 6.71 3.74 15.91
CA ILE A 200 5.98 4.67 16.75
C ILE A 200 5.22 3.79 17.74
N GLN A 201 5.81 3.63 18.92
CA GLN A 201 5.20 2.83 19.97
C GLN A 201 3.97 3.58 20.47
N LEU A 202 2.81 3.17 19.94
CA LEU A 202 1.54 3.60 20.45
C LEU A 202 1.42 3.04 21.87
N PRO A 203 1.28 3.89 22.91
CA PRO A 203 1.22 3.37 24.28
C PRO A 203 -0.01 2.46 24.43
N GLU A 204 0.17 1.23 24.92
CA GLU A 204 -0.95 0.29 25.15
C GLU A 204 -2.02 0.87 26.11
N VAL A 205 -1.63 1.83 26.94
CA VAL A 205 -2.45 2.42 28.01
C VAL A 205 -2.94 3.83 27.63
N ASP A 206 -2.48 4.41 26.51
CA ASP A 206 -2.96 5.70 26.03
C ASP A 206 -3.91 5.48 24.86
N GLU A 207 -5.21 5.70 25.11
CA GLU A 207 -6.27 5.71 24.09
C GLU A 207 -5.99 6.68 22.91
N ARG A 208 -4.97 7.54 23.02
CA ARG A 208 -4.67 8.58 22.03
C ARG A 208 -3.73 8.13 20.92
N LYS A 209 -3.01 7.00 21.03
CA LYS A 209 -2.14 6.47 19.95
C LYS A 209 -1.44 7.59 19.13
N PRO A 210 -0.59 8.43 19.76
CA PRO A 210 -0.09 9.64 19.14
C PRO A 210 0.92 9.35 18.02
N ILE A 211 0.82 10.11 16.93
CA ILE A 211 1.76 10.12 15.80
C ILE A 211 2.18 11.56 15.47
N TYR A 212 3.41 11.74 15.00
CA TYR A 212 3.94 13.07 14.65
C TYR A 212 5.06 12.97 13.62
N GLY A 213 5.21 14.03 12.81
CA GLY A 213 6.22 14.11 11.77
C GLY A 213 5.86 13.32 10.52
N LYS A 214 6.81 12.54 10.00
CA LYS A 214 6.67 11.77 8.75
C LYS A 214 6.50 10.29 9.06
N ILE A 215 5.40 9.74 8.56
CA ILE A 215 4.89 8.44 8.99
C ILE A 215 4.80 7.49 7.79
N GLU A 216 5.45 6.35 7.88
CA GLU A 216 5.18 5.23 6.97
C GLU A 216 4.09 4.33 7.55
N ILE A 217 3.28 3.75 6.67
CA ILE A 217 2.22 2.82 7.05
C ILE A 217 2.59 1.43 6.53
N ARG A 218 2.62 0.46 7.45
CA ARG A 218 2.91 -0.93 7.15
C ARG A 218 1.70 -1.81 7.44
N ALA A 219 1.24 -2.54 6.45
CA ALA A 219 0.14 -3.47 6.61
C ALA A 219 0.60 -4.91 6.43
N TYR A 220 0.05 -5.80 7.23
CA TYR A 220 0.25 -7.22 7.05
C TYR A 220 -0.95 -7.76 6.25
N CYS A 221 -0.71 -8.34 5.09
CA CYS A 221 -1.78 -8.69 4.15
C CYS A 221 -1.59 -10.10 3.57
N ARG A 222 -2.72 -10.76 3.31
CA ARG A 222 -2.82 -12.08 2.66
C ARG A 222 -3.96 -12.10 1.66
N ASP A 223 -3.74 -12.72 0.51
CA ASP A 223 -4.82 -13.27 -0.31
C ASP A 223 -5.03 -14.75 0.09
N ARG A 224 -6.29 -15.11 0.36
CA ARG A 224 -6.71 -16.45 0.77
C ARG A 224 -6.95 -17.40 -0.39
N GLN A 225 -6.95 -16.90 -1.62
CA GLN A 225 -7.16 -17.66 -2.84
C GLN A 225 -8.13 -18.83 -2.69
N ASN A 226 -9.42 -18.54 -2.80
CA ASN A 226 -10.45 -19.57 -2.67
C ASN A 226 -11.16 -19.75 -4.01
N ASN A 227 -10.94 -20.89 -4.65
CA ASN A 227 -11.63 -21.24 -5.88
C ASN A 227 -12.82 -22.18 -5.57
N PRO A 228 -14.08 -21.78 -5.84
CA PRO A 228 -15.25 -22.60 -5.55
C PRO A 228 -15.26 -23.96 -6.26
N LEU A 229 -14.56 -24.06 -7.40
CA LEU A 229 -14.44 -25.29 -8.18
C LEU A 229 -13.34 -26.23 -7.62
N LEU A 230 -12.56 -25.78 -6.63
CA LEU A 230 -11.53 -26.54 -5.90
C LEU A 230 -11.76 -26.45 -4.37
N PRO A 231 -12.88 -26.97 -3.84
CA PRO A 231 -13.24 -26.79 -2.43
C PRO A 231 -12.23 -27.47 -1.49
N GLY A 232 -11.82 -26.76 -0.45
CA GLY A 232 -10.90 -27.24 0.59
C GLY A 232 -9.42 -26.94 0.35
N GLU A 233 -9.07 -26.38 -0.82
CA GLU A 233 -7.71 -25.99 -1.19
C GLU A 233 -7.49 -24.50 -0.91
N GLU A 234 -7.44 -24.09 0.37
CA GLU A 234 -7.06 -22.72 0.71
C GLU A 234 -5.57 -22.52 0.46
N ARG A 235 -5.22 -21.62 -0.46
CA ARG A 235 -3.82 -21.27 -0.75
C ARG A 235 -3.57 -19.83 -0.37
N ARG A 236 -2.29 -19.54 -0.12
CA ARG A 236 -1.87 -18.28 0.48
C ARG A 236 -0.91 -17.63 -0.48
N SER A 237 -1.32 -16.52 -1.05
CA SER A 237 -0.47 -15.70 -1.91
C SER A 237 -0.48 -14.25 -1.43
N GLY A 238 0.33 -13.42 -2.07
CA GLY A 238 0.28 -11.98 -1.88
C GLY A 238 -1.00 -11.40 -2.48
N ILE A 239 -1.31 -10.19 -2.04
CA ILE A 239 -2.46 -9.45 -2.55
C ILE A 239 -2.16 -8.96 -3.97
N TYR A 240 -3.20 -8.66 -4.74
CA TYR A 240 -3.02 -8.05 -6.06
C TYR A 240 -2.81 -6.54 -5.95
N ARG A 241 -3.53 -5.90 -5.01
CA ARG A 241 -3.58 -4.44 -4.89
C ARG A 241 -3.81 -3.98 -3.45
N THR A 242 -3.20 -2.87 -3.06
CA THR A 242 -3.48 -2.16 -1.81
C THR A 242 -3.95 -0.74 -2.05
N GLN A 243 -4.77 -0.25 -1.13
CA GLN A 243 -5.10 1.16 -0.97
C GLN A 243 -4.91 1.58 0.49
N TRP A 244 -4.66 2.86 0.71
CA TRP A 244 -4.80 3.46 2.03
C TRP A 244 -5.37 4.87 1.93
N GLY A 245 -5.90 5.36 3.05
CA GLY A 245 -6.46 6.71 3.15
C GLY A 245 -6.67 7.11 4.60
N VAL A 246 -7.02 8.37 4.82
CA VAL A 246 -7.20 8.94 6.16
C VAL A 246 -8.49 9.73 6.24
N ARG A 247 -9.28 9.45 7.28
CA ARG A 247 -10.47 10.24 7.64
C ARG A 247 -10.19 11.06 8.89
N ASN A 248 -10.81 12.24 8.97
CA ASN A 248 -10.84 13.02 10.20
C ASN A 248 -11.97 12.56 11.14
N SER A 249 -12.08 13.18 12.31
CA SER A 249 -13.10 12.87 13.32
C SER A 249 -14.55 13.13 12.87
N GLN A 250 -14.77 13.88 11.79
CA GLN A 250 -16.07 14.05 11.14
C GLN A 250 -16.32 13.03 10.03
N ASN A 251 -15.47 12.00 9.92
CA ASN A 251 -15.54 10.94 8.92
C ASN A 251 -15.34 11.42 7.47
N ASN A 252 -14.74 12.60 7.27
CA ASN A 252 -14.40 13.12 5.94
C ASN A 252 -13.01 12.63 5.53
N TRP A 253 -12.86 12.21 4.27
CA TRP A 253 -11.56 11.87 3.70
C TRP A 253 -10.68 13.12 3.57
N ILE A 254 -9.59 13.16 4.33
CA ILE A 254 -8.53 14.18 4.20
C ILE A 254 -7.37 13.68 3.33
N ILE A 255 -7.18 12.35 3.28
CA ILE A 255 -6.39 11.66 2.28
C ILE A 255 -7.33 10.62 1.66
N PRO A 256 -7.79 10.80 0.42
CA PRO A 256 -8.70 9.85 -0.21
C PRO A 256 -8.01 8.51 -0.44
N LEU A 257 -8.81 7.43 -0.46
CA LEU A 257 -8.32 6.11 -0.86
C LEU A 257 -7.72 6.16 -2.27
N ALA A 258 -6.49 5.71 -2.39
CA ALA A 258 -5.79 5.62 -3.66
C ALA A 258 -5.01 4.31 -3.76
N ASP A 259 -4.92 3.76 -4.97
CA ASP A 259 -4.07 2.61 -5.25
C ASP A 259 -2.62 2.98 -4.99
N THR A 260 -1.94 2.19 -4.17
CA THR A 260 -0.50 2.37 -3.92
C THR A 260 0.29 1.25 -4.57
N ILE A 261 0.03 0.02 -4.19
CA ILE A 261 0.70 -1.15 -4.76
C ILE A 261 -0.32 -1.86 -5.65
N ILE A 262 0.06 -2.16 -6.89
CA ILE A 262 -0.73 -2.97 -7.82
C ILE A 262 0.21 -3.83 -8.66
N PHE A 263 -0.13 -5.09 -8.87
CA PHE A 263 0.70 -6.06 -9.61
C PHE A 263 0.08 -6.53 -10.93
N PRO A 264 -0.24 -5.63 -11.89
CA PRO A 264 -0.66 -6.04 -13.24
C PRO A 264 0.55 -6.50 -14.07
N GLN A 265 1.72 -5.98 -13.73
CA GLN A 265 3.03 -6.32 -14.30
C GLN A 265 4.15 -5.92 -13.33
N VAL A 266 5.33 -6.52 -13.51
CA VAL A 266 6.59 -6.11 -12.86
C VAL A 266 7.69 -5.94 -13.92
N GLN A 267 8.70 -5.07 -13.67
CA GLN A 267 9.90 -4.79 -14.52
C GLN A 267 9.68 -3.84 -15.74
N PRO A 268 10.72 -3.13 -16.28
CA PRO A 268 12.17 -3.20 -15.96
C PRO A 268 12.86 -1.93 -15.37
N PRO A 269 13.77 -2.03 -14.37
CA PRO A 269 13.95 -3.08 -13.37
C PRO A 269 13.43 -2.70 -11.98
N ASN A 270 12.81 -3.64 -11.25
CA ASN A 270 12.57 -3.52 -9.80
C ASN A 270 12.96 -4.80 -9.05
N ASP A 271 14.15 -5.36 -9.32
CA ASP A 271 14.76 -6.34 -8.43
C ASP A 271 15.83 -5.64 -7.60
N GLY A 272 16.17 -6.18 -6.41
CA GLY A 272 17.07 -5.53 -5.46
C GLY A 272 16.33 -4.55 -4.55
N ASP A 273 17.05 -3.54 -4.06
CA ASP A 273 16.58 -2.63 -3.01
C ASP A 273 15.17 -2.04 -3.21
N PRO A 274 14.68 -1.70 -4.42
CA PRO A 274 13.31 -1.22 -4.60
C PRO A 274 12.23 -2.19 -4.12
N VAL A 275 12.48 -3.50 -4.10
CA VAL A 275 11.56 -4.51 -3.55
C VAL A 275 11.38 -4.32 -2.04
N LEU A 276 12.41 -3.83 -1.34
CA LEU A 276 12.37 -3.55 0.10
C LEU A 276 11.59 -2.26 0.43
N LEU A 277 11.29 -1.44 -0.58
CA LEU A 277 10.34 -0.33 -0.45
C LEU A 277 8.89 -0.80 -0.58
N VAL A 278 8.63 -1.99 -1.14
CA VAL A 278 7.29 -2.61 -1.13
C VAL A 278 7.13 -3.51 0.09
N TYR A 279 8.16 -4.30 0.39
CA TYR A 279 8.13 -5.28 1.47
C TYR A 279 9.04 -4.89 2.62
N ASP A 280 8.53 -5.06 3.84
CA ASP A 280 9.31 -4.78 5.03
C ASP A 280 10.54 -5.69 5.14
N ARG A 281 11.72 -5.14 4.86
CA ARG A 281 13.02 -5.86 4.88
C ARG A 281 13.29 -6.58 6.18
N HIS A 282 12.76 -6.03 7.26
CA HIS A 282 12.93 -6.50 8.62
C HIS A 282 12.18 -7.78 8.94
N ASN A 283 11.11 -8.04 8.19
CA ASN A 283 10.28 -9.23 8.30
C ASN A 283 10.08 -9.83 6.90
N TYR A 284 11.10 -9.67 6.05
CA TYR A 284 11.10 -10.13 4.68
C TYR A 284 11.03 -11.65 4.67
N ARG A 285 10.17 -12.15 3.80
CA ARG A 285 9.92 -13.58 3.65
C ARG A 285 9.50 -13.85 2.23
N ASP A 286 9.75 -15.07 1.80
CA ASP A 286 9.46 -15.55 0.45
C ASP A 286 8.11 -16.28 0.34
N THR A 287 7.33 -16.27 1.42
CA THR A 287 6.04 -16.97 1.54
C THR A 287 4.97 -16.06 2.17
N SER A 288 3.74 -16.14 1.68
CA SER A 288 2.60 -15.36 2.19
C SER A 288 2.20 -15.80 3.61
N PRO A 289 1.73 -14.88 4.49
CA PRO A 289 1.42 -13.47 4.22
C PRO A 289 2.65 -12.56 4.21
N PHE A 290 2.50 -11.32 3.70
CA PHE A 290 3.61 -10.37 3.60
C PHE A 290 3.32 -9.05 4.32
N TYR A 291 4.39 -8.36 4.71
CA TYR A 291 4.33 -7.00 5.26
C TYR A 291 4.60 -5.99 4.16
N TYR A 292 3.61 -5.18 3.82
CA TYR A 292 3.65 -4.17 2.76
C TYR A 292 3.83 -2.77 3.36
N TRP A 293 4.73 -1.96 2.80
CA TRP A 293 4.78 -0.52 3.02
C TRP A 293 3.73 0.16 2.15
N VAL A 294 2.50 0.25 2.64
CA VAL A 294 1.36 0.71 1.83
C VAL A 294 1.44 2.19 1.46
N THR A 295 2.30 2.97 2.14
CA THR A 295 2.59 4.35 1.76
C THR A 295 3.38 4.48 0.47
N ASN A 296 4.13 3.43 0.05
CA ASN A 296 5.07 3.46 -1.06
C ASN A 296 4.40 2.98 -2.36
N PRO A 297 3.99 3.90 -3.26
CA PRO A 297 3.26 3.49 -4.44
C PRO A 297 4.18 2.97 -5.54
N ILE A 298 3.64 2.10 -6.39
CA ILE A 298 4.25 1.68 -7.64
C ILE A 298 3.70 2.57 -8.76
N ILE A 299 4.50 3.54 -9.22
CA ILE A 299 4.12 4.50 -10.26
C ILE A 299 5.04 4.30 -11.46
N ASN A 300 4.48 4.13 -12.66
CA ASN A 300 5.26 3.88 -13.89
C ASN A 300 6.29 2.74 -13.73
N HIS A 301 5.90 1.67 -13.02
CA HIS A 301 6.77 0.53 -12.72
C HIS A 301 8.00 0.88 -11.89
N GLN A 302 7.96 1.94 -11.09
CA GLN A 302 8.99 2.29 -10.12
C GLN A 302 8.34 2.45 -8.74
N VAL A 303 9.01 1.96 -7.71
CA VAL A 303 8.54 2.13 -6.33
C VAL A 303 9.02 3.49 -5.85
N GLU A 304 8.10 4.35 -5.43
CA GLU A 304 8.45 5.61 -4.79
C GLU A 304 8.46 5.43 -3.27
N ASP A 305 9.54 5.89 -2.64
CA ASP A 305 9.62 6.03 -1.19
C ASP A 305 8.76 7.24 -0.75
N ARG A 306 7.66 6.96 -0.06
CA ARG A 306 6.65 7.94 0.33
C ARG A 306 6.19 7.71 1.76
N TYR A 307 5.66 8.77 2.33
CA TYR A 307 5.19 8.78 3.71
C TYR A 307 4.03 9.75 3.85
N TRP A 308 3.27 9.59 4.94
CA TRP A 308 2.33 10.59 5.40
C TRP A 308 3.06 11.66 6.22
N ASN A 309 3.19 12.85 5.65
CA ASN A 309 3.72 14.02 6.36
C ASN A 309 2.62 14.64 7.22
N THR A 310 2.48 14.20 8.47
CA THR A 310 1.43 14.72 9.38
C THR A 310 1.62 16.21 9.69
N LYS A 311 2.85 16.72 9.54
CA LYS A 311 3.18 18.14 9.73
C LYS A 311 3.14 18.94 8.42
N LEU A 312 2.50 18.46 7.35
CA LEU A 312 2.47 19.16 6.06
C LEU A 312 1.80 20.54 6.17
N ARG A 313 2.39 21.58 5.58
CA ARG A 313 1.75 22.90 5.46
C ARG A 313 0.66 22.89 4.39
N ARG A 314 -0.47 23.55 4.67
CA ARG A 314 -1.62 23.59 3.76
C ARG A 314 -1.25 24.04 2.34
N GLY A 315 -1.76 23.32 1.34
CA GLY A 315 -1.56 23.63 -0.07
C GLY A 315 -0.18 23.29 -0.64
N GLN A 316 0.68 22.65 0.14
CA GLN A 316 1.97 22.15 -0.33
C GLN A 316 1.88 20.72 -0.87
N ALA A 317 2.86 20.31 -1.68
CA ALA A 317 2.99 18.91 -2.08
C ALA A 317 3.43 18.04 -0.89
N TRP A 318 3.08 16.75 -0.90
CA TRP A 318 3.23 15.82 0.23
C TRP A 318 4.62 15.79 0.91
N ASN A 319 5.69 16.05 0.14
CA ASN A 319 7.09 16.01 0.60
C ASN A 319 7.71 17.39 0.90
N ARG A 320 6.90 18.43 1.10
CA ARG A 320 7.35 19.81 1.23
C ARG A 320 7.34 20.30 2.68
N ASP A 321 7.44 21.62 2.81
CA ASP A 321 7.69 22.34 4.05
C ASP A 321 6.70 21.99 5.16
N PRO A 322 7.20 21.82 6.39
CA PRO A 322 6.34 21.60 7.53
C PRO A 322 5.57 22.86 7.91
N ALA A 323 4.37 22.64 8.42
CA ALA A 323 3.62 23.58 9.21
C ALA A 323 4.36 23.87 10.53
N ARG A 324 4.21 25.09 11.03
CA ARG A 324 4.84 25.68 12.21
C ARG A 324 3.87 25.82 13.35
N ILE A 325 2.60 26.05 13.03
CA ILE A 325 1.49 26.10 13.97
C ILE A 325 0.33 25.23 13.47
N ASN A 326 -0.51 24.78 14.39
CA ASN A 326 -1.64 23.91 14.09
C ASN A 326 -2.59 24.50 13.02
N ALA A 327 -2.83 25.81 13.07
CA ALA A 327 -3.73 26.51 12.15
C ALA A 327 -3.28 26.50 10.67
N GLU A 328 -1.98 26.32 10.40
CA GLU A 328 -1.44 26.25 9.03
C GLU A 328 -1.27 24.83 8.48
N ALA A 329 -1.51 23.81 9.31
CA ALA A 329 -1.38 22.42 8.92
C ALA A 329 -2.47 22.00 7.91
N GLU A 330 -2.06 21.19 6.92
CA GLU A 330 -2.98 20.43 6.07
C GLU A 330 -3.72 19.38 6.90
N TYR A 331 -3.01 18.77 7.87
CA TYR A 331 -3.53 17.80 8.83
C TYR A 331 -3.36 18.35 10.26
N PRO A 332 -4.28 19.19 10.75
CA PRO A 332 -4.23 19.73 12.11
C PRO A 332 -4.17 18.64 13.19
N ASP A 333 -3.64 18.96 14.37
CA ASP A 333 -3.65 18.05 15.52
C ASP A 333 -5.09 17.65 15.86
N GLY A 334 -5.29 16.38 16.20
CA GLY A 334 -6.61 15.82 16.41
C GLY A 334 -6.72 14.33 16.09
N ARG A 335 -7.94 13.80 16.19
CA ARG A 335 -8.25 12.39 15.94
C ARG A 335 -8.45 12.11 14.45
N TYR A 336 -7.86 11.01 13.99
CA TYR A 336 -7.96 10.51 12.63
C TYR A 336 -8.15 9.00 12.62
N THR A 337 -8.73 8.50 11.55
CA THR A 337 -8.85 7.06 11.26
C THR A 337 -8.10 6.76 9.98
N VAL A 338 -7.08 5.92 10.07
CA VAL A 338 -6.29 5.46 8.92
C VAL A 338 -6.88 4.15 8.43
N TRP A 339 -7.17 4.05 7.15
CA TRP A 339 -7.70 2.84 6.51
C TRP A 339 -6.65 2.21 5.62
N VAL A 340 -6.56 0.88 5.65
CA VAL A 340 -5.80 0.08 4.68
C VAL A 340 -6.71 -0.99 4.10
N LEU A 341 -6.78 -1.03 2.77
CA LEU A 341 -7.59 -1.97 2.02
C LEU A 341 -6.67 -2.83 1.14
N ALA A 342 -7.03 -4.09 0.98
CA ALA A 342 -6.36 -5.03 0.10
C ALA A 342 -7.38 -5.77 -0.76
N TYR A 343 -6.96 -6.05 -1.99
CA TYR A 343 -7.77 -6.68 -3.01
C TYR A 343 -7.02 -7.86 -3.64
N ASP A 344 -7.76 -8.91 -3.98
CA ASP A 344 -7.28 -9.97 -4.85
C ASP A 344 -7.36 -9.57 -6.33
N ILE A 345 -7.00 -10.49 -7.22
CA ILE A 345 -6.99 -10.28 -8.67
C ILE A 345 -8.40 -10.18 -9.29
N ARG A 346 -9.45 -10.56 -8.54
CA ARG A 346 -10.86 -10.45 -8.92
C ARG A 346 -11.54 -9.23 -8.28
N ASP A 347 -10.76 -8.34 -7.66
CA ASP A 347 -11.22 -7.18 -6.91
C ASP A 347 -12.12 -7.53 -5.70
N ASN A 348 -12.03 -8.75 -5.17
CA ASN A 348 -12.62 -9.06 -3.87
C ASN A 348 -11.78 -8.40 -2.76
N GLY A 349 -12.45 -7.86 -1.75
CA GLY A 349 -11.82 -7.15 -0.64
C GLY A 349 -12.21 -5.67 -0.59
N GLY A 350 -11.48 -4.90 0.22
CA GLY A 350 -11.72 -3.47 0.42
C GLY A 350 -13.10 -3.08 0.95
N ASN A 351 -13.87 -4.00 1.52
CA ASN A 351 -15.17 -3.69 2.09
C ASN A 351 -14.98 -3.17 3.53
N MET A 352 -15.09 -1.86 3.70
CA MET A 352 -14.92 -1.19 5.00
C MET A 352 -16.05 -1.51 6.00
N ASP A 353 -17.26 -1.81 5.52
CA ASP A 353 -18.42 -2.08 6.40
C ASP A 353 -18.34 -3.47 7.03
N THR A 354 -17.90 -4.47 6.25
CA THR A 354 -17.74 -5.86 6.72
C THR A 354 -16.30 -6.21 7.11
N ARG A 355 -15.36 -5.27 6.94
CA ARG A 355 -13.91 -5.45 7.11
C ARG A 355 -13.32 -6.62 6.34
N GLN A 356 -13.91 -6.94 5.18
CA GLN A 356 -13.39 -7.96 4.28
C GLN A 356 -12.33 -7.33 3.38
N GLY A 357 -11.06 -7.69 3.58
CA GLY A 357 -9.93 -7.05 2.91
C GLY A 357 -9.79 -5.57 3.27
N ALA A 358 -10.23 -5.15 4.45
CA ALA A 358 -10.13 -3.78 4.91
C ALA A 358 -9.96 -3.76 6.43
N GLU A 359 -9.10 -2.88 6.93
CA GLU A 359 -8.94 -2.64 8.35
C GLU A 359 -8.65 -1.16 8.58
N ASP A 360 -8.82 -0.70 9.82
CA ASP A 360 -8.57 0.67 10.19
C ASP A 360 -7.93 0.80 11.57
N GLU A 361 -7.33 1.95 11.80
CA GLU A 361 -6.66 2.27 13.05
C GLU A 361 -6.89 3.75 13.40
N GLU A 362 -7.35 4.00 14.64
CA GLU A 362 -7.50 5.34 15.17
C GLU A 362 -6.17 5.86 15.72
N VAL A 363 -5.85 7.11 15.39
CA VAL A 363 -4.63 7.81 15.82
C VAL A 363 -4.93 9.24 16.21
N VAL A 364 -4.03 9.85 16.99
CA VAL A 364 -4.02 11.30 17.25
C VAL A 364 -2.77 11.90 16.63
N ILE A 365 -2.94 12.88 15.75
CA ILE A 365 -1.82 13.73 15.33
C ILE A 365 -1.55 14.73 16.45
N ASP A 366 -0.29 14.81 16.89
CA ASP A 366 0.19 15.71 17.95
C ASP A 366 1.54 16.34 17.55
N ASN A 367 1.51 17.22 16.54
CA ASN A 367 2.68 17.86 15.96
C ASN A 367 3.06 19.19 16.63
N PHE A 368 2.10 19.86 17.26
CA PHE A 368 2.24 21.22 17.75
C PHE A 368 2.08 21.26 19.27
N ARG A 369 3.02 21.95 19.92
CA ARG A 369 2.83 22.29 21.32
C ARG A 369 1.97 23.56 21.41
N PRO A 370 1.02 23.61 22.36
CA PRO A 370 0.30 24.83 22.65
C PRO A 370 1.27 25.97 22.96
N TYR A 371 1.03 27.15 22.38
CA TYR A 371 1.74 28.37 22.71
C TYR A 371 0.79 29.39 23.35
N VAL A 372 1.34 30.36 24.07
CA VAL A 372 0.54 31.47 24.60
C VAL A 372 0.10 32.34 23.42
N HIS A 373 -1.19 32.39 23.14
CA HIS A 373 -1.75 33.21 22.07
C HIS A 373 -1.93 34.65 22.50
N GLN A 374 -2.50 34.90 23.69
CA GLN A 374 -2.75 36.25 24.17
C GLN A 374 -2.54 36.35 25.68
N VAL A 375 -1.99 37.48 26.13
CA VAL A 375 -1.91 37.85 27.54
C VAL A 375 -2.58 39.19 27.73
N THR A 376 -3.60 39.21 28.58
CA THR A 376 -4.26 40.43 29.05
C THR A 376 -4.09 40.56 30.56
N ILE A 377 -3.64 41.72 31.03
CA ILE A 377 -3.61 42.06 32.45
C ILE A 377 -4.59 43.19 32.68
N ALA A 378 -5.57 42.99 33.55
CA ALA A 378 -6.54 44.00 33.95
C ALA A 378 -6.44 44.28 35.45
N GLN A 379 -6.66 45.52 35.87
CA GLN A 379 -6.59 45.94 37.27
C GLN A 379 -7.79 46.85 37.62
N GLY A 380 -8.37 46.65 38.80
CA GLY A 380 -9.63 47.28 39.24
C GLY A 380 -10.85 46.37 39.10
N GLU A 381 -11.99 46.82 39.62
CA GLU A 381 -13.28 46.10 39.61
C GLU A 381 -14.39 46.99 39.05
N GLY A 382 -15.48 46.38 38.57
CA GLY A 382 -16.64 47.11 38.03
C GLY A 382 -16.27 48.07 36.90
N GLU A 383 -16.76 49.31 37.01
CA GLU A 383 -16.52 50.38 36.02
C GLU A 383 -15.07 50.90 36.00
N ASP A 384 -14.30 50.63 37.06
CA ASP A 384 -12.90 51.06 37.21
C ASP A 384 -11.88 50.05 36.67
N ARG A 385 -12.34 48.90 36.14
CA ARG A 385 -11.48 47.88 35.57
C ARG A 385 -10.80 48.42 34.30
N ARG A 386 -9.48 48.54 34.32
CA ARG A 386 -8.65 48.99 33.19
C ARG A 386 -7.70 47.89 32.73
N THR A 387 -7.53 47.75 31.42
CA THR A 387 -6.49 46.91 30.83
C THR A 387 -5.14 47.61 30.95
N ARG A 388 -4.19 46.96 31.61
CA ARG A 388 -2.84 47.46 31.88
C ARG A 388 -1.83 46.92 30.88
N TYR A 389 -2.02 45.66 30.46
CA TYR A 389 -1.23 45.00 29.46
C TYR A 389 -2.12 44.25 28.50
N ASN A 390 -1.83 44.35 27.20
CA ASN A 390 -2.46 43.50 26.20
C ASN A 390 -1.45 43.22 25.08
N ALA A 391 -1.11 41.96 24.91
CA ALA A 391 -0.31 41.51 23.79
C ALA A 391 -0.77 40.14 23.32
N TYR A 392 -0.73 39.92 22.01
CA TYR A 392 -1.06 38.65 21.40
C TYR A 392 -0.03 38.30 20.34
N TRP A 393 0.19 37.01 20.14
CA TRP A 393 1.00 36.52 19.04
C TRP A 393 0.12 36.40 17.82
N ASP A 394 0.42 37.23 16.82
CA ASP A 394 -0.22 37.19 15.52
C ASP A 394 0.67 36.44 14.54
N PHE A 395 0.05 35.66 13.66
CA PHE A 395 0.76 34.88 12.67
C PHE A 395 0.45 35.41 11.28
N ALA A 396 1.36 36.23 10.75
CA ALA A 396 1.21 36.86 9.45
C ALA A 396 2.53 36.75 8.66
N ASN A 397 2.43 36.58 7.33
CA ASN A 397 3.57 36.50 6.42
C ASN A 397 4.67 35.55 6.91
N ASP A 398 4.26 34.36 7.35
CA ASP A 398 5.21 33.35 7.79
C ASP A 398 6.06 33.73 9.03
N ILE A 399 5.62 34.68 9.86
CA ILE A 399 6.31 35.06 11.10
C ILE A 399 5.31 35.17 12.24
N LEU A 400 5.57 34.45 13.34
CA LEU A 400 4.84 34.66 14.59
C LEU A 400 5.39 35.92 15.26
N THR A 401 4.61 36.99 15.25
CA THR A 401 5.01 38.31 15.74
C THR A 401 4.18 38.69 16.95
N LEU A 402 4.84 39.17 18.01
CA LEU A 402 4.13 39.70 19.17
C LEU A 402 3.56 41.08 18.82
N THR A 403 2.25 41.24 18.97
CA THR A 403 1.49 42.46 18.66
C THR A 403 0.83 43.00 19.93
N PRO A 404 0.96 44.30 20.26
CA PRO A 404 1.86 45.28 19.63
C PRO A 404 3.35 44.89 19.74
N ASN A 405 4.16 45.34 18.79
CA ASN A 405 5.58 44.96 18.69
C ASN A 405 6.48 45.78 19.63
N THR A 406 6.02 46.93 20.12
CA THR A 406 6.74 47.73 21.12
C THR A 406 6.30 47.44 22.55
N GLN A 407 7.18 47.71 23.52
CA GLN A 407 6.87 47.50 24.94
C GLN A 407 5.86 48.52 25.46
N GLU A 408 5.94 49.76 24.95
CA GLU A 408 5.10 50.89 25.32
C GLU A 408 3.64 50.65 24.92
N GLU A 409 3.40 50.14 23.71
CA GLU A 409 2.05 49.83 23.24
C GLU A 409 1.45 48.61 23.94
N ARG A 410 2.30 47.66 24.37
CA ARG A 410 1.86 46.52 25.19
C ARG A 410 1.49 46.95 26.61
N ASN A 411 2.23 47.88 27.20
CA ASN A 411 2.00 48.40 28.56
C ASN A 411 1.19 49.70 28.51
N LEU A 412 -0.12 49.57 28.32
CA LEU A 412 -1.04 50.69 28.21
C LEU A 412 -0.96 51.64 29.43
N GLU A 413 -0.85 51.09 30.63
CA GLU A 413 -0.63 51.86 31.86
C GLU A 413 0.16 51.04 32.90
N PRO A 414 0.99 51.68 33.75
CA PRO A 414 1.68 50.99 34.84
C PRO A 414 0.72 50.25 35.77
N LEU A 415 1.14 49.07 36.25
CA LEU A 415 0.46 48.38 37.33
C LEU A 415 0.61 49.17 38.64
N ARG A 416 -0.50 49.41 39.32
CA ARG A 416 -0.54 50.04 40.64
C ARG A 416 -0.63 48.97 41.74
N SER A 417 -0.56 49.38 43.00
CA SER A 417 -0.88 48.50 44.12
C SER A 417 -2.35 48.07 44.07
N GLY A 418 -2.63 46.79 44.32
CA GLY A 418 -3.99 46.24 44.38
C GLY A 418 -4.15 44.97 43.54
N ASN A 419 -5.40 44.53 43.37
CA ASN A 419 -5.72 43.29 42.68
C ASN A 419 -5.57 43.44 41.16
N ALA A 420 -4.89 42.47 40.54
CA ALA A 420 -4.78 42.36 39.08
C ALA A 420 -5.26 40.97 38.62
N THR A 421 -6.03 40.94 37.53
CA THR A 421 -6.44 39.71 36.84
C THR A 421 -5.53 39.48 35.64
N PHE A 422 -4.88 38.33 35.61
CA PHE A 422 -4.13 37.84 34.46
C PHE A 422 -5.00 36.87 33.67
N ARG A 423 -5.24 37.17 32.39
CA ARG A 423 -5.88 36.26 31.44
C ARG A 423 -4.84 35.84 30.42
N ILE A 424 -4.53 34.55 30.42
CA ILE A 424 -3.60 33.94 29.48
C ILE A 424 -4.43 33.00 28.60
N GLU A 425 -4.44 33.27 27.31
CA GLU A 425 -5.09 32.44 26.31
C GLU A 425 -4.00 31.68 25.55
N PHE A 426 -4.23 30.38 25.34
CA PHE A 426 -3.34 29.53 24.56
C PHE A 426 -3.92 29.35 23.15
N SER A 427 -3.06 28.94 22.22
CA SER A 427 -3.43 28.64 20.83
C SER A 427 -4.44 27.50 20.70
N GLU A 428 -4.55 26.67 21.73
CA GLU A 428 -5.50 25.56 21.85
C GLU A 428 -5.76 25.22 23.34
N PRO A 429 -6.79 24.42 23.67
CA PRO A 429 -7.08 24.03 25.05
C PRO A 429 -5.91 23.31 25.72
N VAL A 430 -5.52 23.77 26.91
CA VAL A 430 -4.45 23.18 27.72
C VAL A 430 -5.00 22.59 29.01
N GLN A 431 -4.51 21.41 29.41
CA GLN A 431 -4.86 20.79 30.69
C GLN A 431 -3.81 21.14 31.75
N ASN A 432 -4.26 21.56 32.93
CA ASN A 432 -3.44 21.90 34.09
C ASN A 432 -2.28 22.89 33.79
N PRO A 433 -2.56 24.05 33.14
CA PRO A 433 -1.51 25.02 32.88
C PRO A 433 -0.91 25.52 34.20
N THR A 434 0.41 25.46 34.31
CA THR A 434 1.12 26.04 35.44
C THR A 434 1.64 27.42 35.04
N ALA A 435 1.20 28.46 35.75
CA ALA A 435 1.75 29.80 35.63
C ALA A 435 2.69 30.06 36.81
N SER A 436 3.89 30.54 36.53
CA SER A 436 4.81 31.03 37.57
C SER A 436 5.08 32.51 37.33
N LEU A 437 4.98 33.30 38.40
CA LEU A 437 5.26 34.74 38.39
C LEU A 437 6.59 34.95 39.11
N ALA A 438 7.61 35.40 38.38
CA ALA A 438 8.88 35.77 38.98
C ALA A 438 8.82 37.24 39.42
N GLY A 439 8.68 37.48 40.72
CA GLY A 439 8.65 38.82 41.32
C GLY A 439 8.98 38.80 42.82
N ARG A 440 9.72 39.81 43.30
CA ARG A 440 10.01 39.97 44.74
C ARG A 440 8.73 40.42 45.46
N LYS A 441 8.00 39.45 46.04
CA LYS A 441 6.77 39.55 46.88
C LYS A 441 5.45 39.77 46.11
N LEU A 442 4.65 38.70 46.05
CA LEU A 442 3.22 38.73 45.81
C LEU A 442 2.54 38.20 47.08
N PHE A 443 1.56 38.93 47.62
CA PHE A 443 0.71 38.44 48.69
C PHE A 443 -0.57 37.87 48.05
N TYR A 444 -0.84 36.58 48.27
CA TYR A 444 -2.12 35.97 47.95
C TYR A 444 -3.07 36.22 49.12
N SER A 445 -4.22 36.84 48.87
CA SER A 445 -5.34 36.94 49.82
C SER A 445 -6.41 35.94 49.50
#